data_AF-A0A9X2MHM7-F1
#
_entry.id   AF-A0A9X2MHM7-F1
#
_cell.length_a   1.000
_cell.length_b   1.000
_cell.length_c   1.000
_cell.angle_alpha   90.00
_cell.angle_beta   90.00
_cell.angle_gamma   90.00
#
_symmetry.space_group_name_H-M   'P 1'
#
loop_
_entity.id
_entity.type
_entity.pdbx_description
1 polymer ?
#
loop_
_entity_poly.entity_id
_entity_poly.type
_entity_poly.pdbx_seq_one_letter_code
_entity_poly.pdbx_strand_id
1 'polypeptide(L)' 'MSFKFKISLKEYFDIYLLIAFLLPSLFIFFIDLPRLRKDKLEKEAKISKFIAIVYIILGPIAYLFSKII' A
#
# COMPACT_ATOMS: atom_id res chain seq x y z
N MET A 1 19.20 -26.19 -15.04
CA MET A 1 19.28 -24.77 -14.62
C MET A 1 18.31 -24.58 -13.46
N SER A 2 18.78 -24.74 -12.22
CA SER A 2 17.93 -24.73 -11.04
C SER A 2 17.68 -23.28 -10.62
N PHE A 3 16.45 -22.78 -10.83
CA PHE A 3 15.99 -21.50 -10.27
C PHE A 3 15.98 -21.64 -8.74
N LYS A 4 17.09 -21.25 -8.10
CA LYS A 4 17.15 -21.12 -6.65
C LYS A 4 16.32 -19.92 -6.23
N PHE A 5 15.03 -20.14 -6.01
CA PHE A 5 14.08 -19.21 -5.40
C PHE A 5 14.39 -19.07 -3.89
N LYS A 6 15.57 -18.53 -3.57
CA LYS A 6 15.92 -18.15 -2.20
C LYS A 6 15.99 -16.62 -2.13
N ILE A 7 14.92 -15.98 -2.59
CA ILE A 7 14.77 -14.54 -2.47
C ILE A 7 14.39 -14.29 -1.02
N SER A 8 15.29 -13.64 -0.29
CA SER A 8 15.07 -13.32 1.10
C SER A 8 13.93 -12.31 1.20
N LEU A 9 12.98 -12.50 2.14
CA LEU A 9 11.91 -11.51 2.40
C LEU A 9 12.49 -10.10 2.67
N LYS A 10 13.74 -10.02 3.15
CA LYS A 10 14.50 -8.77 3.30
C LYS A 10 14.71 -8.00 1.99
N GLU A 11 14.86 -8.68 0.86
CA GLU A 11 15.11 -8.04 -0.45
C GLU A 11 13.82 -7.50 -1.07
N TYR A 12 12.67 -8.12 -0.80
CA TYR A 12 11.37 -7.64 -1.27
C TYR A 12 10.83 -6.46 -0.46
N PHE A 13 11.15 -6.40 0.84
CA PHE A 13 10.70 -5.33 1.75
C PHE A 13 11.71 -4.17 1.81
N ASP A 14 12.11 -3.69 0.63
CA ASP A 14 12.91 -2.49 0.41
C ASP A 14 12.00 -1.25 0.28
N ILE A 15 12.59 -0.07 0.13
CA ILE A 15 11.94 1.21 -0.17
C ILE A 15 10.95 1.12 -1.34
N TYR A 16 11.17 0.21 -2.30
CA TYR A 16 10.22 -0.07 -3.38
C TYR A 16 8.86 -0.55 -2.85
N LEU A 17 8.84 -1.39 -1.81
CA LEU A 17 7.60 -1.85 -1.20
C LEU A 17 6.90 -0.71 -0.46
N LEU A 18 7.67 0.10 0.27
CA LEU A 18 7.14 1.30 0.94
C LEU A 18 6.47 2.25 -0.08
N ILE A 19 7.13 2.49 -1.22
CA ILE A 19 6.61 3.30 -2.33
C ILE A 19 5.36 2.65 -2.92
N ALA A 20 5.34 1.32 -3.09
CA ALA A 20 4.18 0.57 -3.59
C ALA A 20 2.95 0.66 -2.67
N PHE A 21 3.13 0.88 -1.37
CA PHE A 21 2.01 1.16 -0.46
C PHE A 21 1.64 2.65 -0.43
N LEU A 22 2.61 3.55 -0.47
CA LEU A 22 2.38 5.00 -0.37
C LEU A 22 1.71 5.58 -1.63
N LEU A 23 2.19 5.23 -2.83
CA LEU A 23 1.68 5.81 -4.08
C LEU A 23 0.19 5.53 -4.31
N PRO A 24 -0.30 4.28 -4.25
CA PRO A 24 -1.72 3.99 -4.40
C PRO A 24 -2.56 4.65 -3.31
N SER A 25 -2.05 4.70 -2.07
CA SER A 25 -2.77 5.34 -0.96
C SER A 25 -2.97 6.84 -1.22
N LEU A 26 -1.93 7.54 -1.68
CA LEU A 26 -2.04 8.95 -2.07
C LEU A 26 -3.01 9.13 -3.23
N PHE A 27 -2.93 8.27 -4.26
CA PHE A 27 -3.87 8.28 -5.38
C PHE A 27 -5.32 8.13 -4.93
N ILE A 28 -5.59 7.18 -4.03
CA ILE A 28 -6.94 6.97 -3.51
C ILE A 28 -7.43 8.21 -2.76
N PHE A 29 -6.57 8.85 -1.96
CA PHE A 29 -6.94 10.04 -1.20
C PHE A 29 -7.19 11.27 -2.08
N PHE A 30 -6.35 11.52 -3.07
CA PHE A 30 -6.39 12.74 -3.88
C PHE A 30 -7.25 12.64 -5.14
N ILE A 31 -7.41 11.44 -5.70
CA ILE A 31 -8.11 11.23 -6.97
C ILE A 31 -9.42 10.46 -6.74
N ASP A 32 -9.35 9.26 -6.18
CA ASP A 32 -10.54 8.40 -6.08
C ASP A 32 -11.55 8.92 -5.06
N LEU A 33 -11.12 9.38 -3.89
CA LEU A 33 -12.03 9.89 -2.87
C LEU A 33 -12.87 11.07 -3.37
N PRO A 34 -12.26 12.12 -3.96
CA PRO A 34 -13.03 13.24 -4.49
C PRO A 34 -13.91 12.82 -5.66
N ARG A 35 -13.45 11.90 -6.52
CA ARG A 35 -14.23 11.38 -7.64
C ARG A 35 -15.47 10.60 -7.17
N LEU A 36 -15.30 9.63 -6.27
CA LEU A 36 -16.38 8.82 -5.73
C LEU A 36 -17.42 9.67 -4.98
N ARG A 37 -16.97 10.70 -4.24
CA ARG A 37 -17.86 11.66 -3.59
C ARG A 37 -18.63 12.52 -4.61
N LYS A 38 -17.99 12.97 -5.68
CA LYS A 38 -18.68 13.68 -6.79
C LYS A 38 -19.76 12.81 -7.43
N ASP A 39 -19.50 11.51 -7.54
CA ASP A 39 -20.43 10.53 -8.11
C ASP A 39 -21.50 10.05 -7.09
N LYS A 40 -21.54 10.62 -5.87
CA LYS A 40 -22.44 10.26 -4.75
C LYS A 40 -22.28 8.80 -4.26
N LEU A 41 -21.14 8.19 -4.52
CA LEU A 41 -20.75 6.84 -4.11
C LEU A 41 -20.08 6.85 -2.73
N GLU A 42 -20.83 7.25 -1.70
CA GLU A 42 -20.30 7.44 -0.33
C GLU A 42 -19.82 6.14 0.33
N LYS A 43 -20.44 5.00 0.00
CA LYS A 43 -20.03 3.69 0.56
C LYS A 43 -18.67 3.29 0.01
N GLU A 44 -18.49 3.42 -1.29
CA GLU A 44 -17.28 3.11 -2.05
C GLU A 44 -16.16 4.08 -1.65
N ALA A 45 -16.48 5.37 -1.48
CA ALA A 45 -15.53 6.36 -0.96
C ALA A 45 -15.04 5.99 0.45
N LYS A 46 -15.94 5.50 1.33
CA LYS A 46 -15.56 5.05 2.68
C LYS A 46 -14.67 3.81 2.65
N ILE A 47 -14.96 2.83 1.79
CA ILE A 47 -14.14 1.62 1.61
C ILE A 47 -12.77 2.01 1.07
N SER A 48 -12.72 2.84 0.04
CA SER A 48 -11.47 3.30 -0.58
C SER A 48 -10.61 4.06 0.43
N LYS A 49 -11.21 4.96 1.22
CA LYS A 49 -10.51 5.65 2.32
C LYS A 49 -9.92 4.65 3.32
N PHE A 50 -10.69 3.63 3.70
CA PHE A 50 -10.23 2.62 4.64
C PHE A 50 -9.04 1.84 4.09
N ILE A 51 -9.11 1.40 2.82
CA ILE A 51 -8.00 0.69 2.15
C ILE A 51 -6.74 1.55 2.15
N ALA A 52 -6.85 2.84 1.78
CA ALA A 52 -5.72 3.75 1.77
C ALA A 52 -5.09 3.95 3.16
N ILE A 53 -5.90 4.07 4.21
CA ILE A 53 -5.40 4.15 5.60
C ILE A 53 -4.67 2.87 5.98
N VAL A 54 -5.25 1.71 5.69
CA VAL A 54 -4.63 0.41 5.99
C VAL A 54 -3.28 0.29 5.28
N TYR A 55 -3.17 0.70 4.02
CA TYR A 55 -1.91 0.65 3.27
C TYR A 55 -0.86 1.63 3.79
N ILE A 56 -1.25 2.85 4.17
CA ILE A 56 -0.35 3.82 4.82
C ILE A 56 0.21 3.29 6.14
N ILE A 57 -0.55 2.47 6.88
CA ILE A 57 -0.11 1.91 8.16
C ILE A 57 0.72 0.64 7.93
N LEU A 58 0.24 -0.27 7.07
CA LEU A 58 0.90 -1.55 6.83
C LEU A 58 2.26 -1.39 6.14
N GLY A 59 2.42 -0.43 5.23
CA GLY A 59 3.70 -0.20 4.53
C GLY A 59 4.89 0.09 5.47
N PRO A 60 4.80 1.09 6.34
CA PRO A 60 5.83 1.38 7.36
C PRO A 60 6.02 0.24 8.35
N ILE A 61 4.95 -0.41 8.80
CA ILE A 61 5.03 -1.56 9.71
C ILE A 61 5.82 -2.69 9.05
N ALA A 62 5.44 -3.06 7.83
CA ALA A 62 6.13 -4.03 6.98
C ALA A 62 7.63 -3.70 6.83
N TYR A 63 7.95 -2.45 6.52
CA TYR A 63 9.33 -1.99 6.38
C TYR A 63 10.14 -2.07 7.69
N LEU A 64 9.53 -1.74 8.82
CA LEU A 64 10.20 -1.88 10.12
C LEU A 64 10.43 -3.36 10.47
N PHE A 65 9.43 -4.22 10.26
CA PHE A 65 9.58 -5.67 10.48
C PHE A 65 10.70 -6.28 9.64
N SER A 66 10.85 -5.86 8.38
CA SER A 66 11.92 -6.36 7.50
C SER A 66 13.32 -5.90 7.89
N LYS A 67 13.43 -4.81 8.66
CA LYS A 67 14.71 -4.32 9.18
C LYS A 67 15.09 -4.97 10.52
N ILE A 68 14.09 -5.37 11.31
CA ILE A 68 14.30 -6.00 12.63
C ILE A 68 14.65 -7.49 12.49
N ILE A 69 14.01 -8.20 11.54
CA ILE A 69 14.25 -9.62 11.22
C ILE A 69 15.39 -9.72 10.20
#